data_AF-A0A3Q0R903-F1
#
_entry.id   AF-A0A3Q0R903-F1
#
_cell.length_a   1.000
_cell.length_b   1.000
_cell.length_c   1.000
_cell.angle_alpha   90.00
_cell.angle_beta   90.00
_cell.angle_gamma   90.00
#
_symmetry.space_group_name_H-M   'P 1'
#
loop_
_entity.id
_entity.type
_entity.pdbx_description
1 polymer ?
#
loop_
_entity_poly.entity_id
_entity_poly.type
_entity_poly.pdbx_seq_one_letter_code
_entity_poly.pdbx_strand_id
1 'polypeptide(L)'
;MQAAVDFLNVFNTEASGISVTLSLFLIFLGLLYWYSVYPFSVLSRCGINHPKPVPFFGNLFMFQQGFLKPLNDLIKTHGKVCG
;
A
#
# COMPACT_ATOMS: atom_id res chain seq x y z
N MET A 1 31.13 -12.20 -35.35
CA MET A 1 30.11 -13.03 -34.66
C MET A 1 30.32 -13.05 -33.15
N GLN A 2 31.57 -13.11 -32.66
CA GLN A 2 31.91 -13.12 -31.23
C GLN A 2 31.53 -11.82 -30.47
N ALA A 3 31.80 -10.65 -31.05
CA ALA A 3 31.45 -9.37 -30.42
C ALA A 3 29.95 -9.21 -30.12
N ALA A 4 29.07 -9.70 -31.00
CA ALA A 4 27.62 -9.64 -30.78
C ALA A 4 27.17 -10.51 -29.60
N VAL A 5 27.83 -11.66 -29.39
CA VAL A 5 27.58 -12.55 -28.25
C VAL A 5 28.04 -11.90 -26.95
N ASP A 6 29.21 -11.26 -26.95
CA ASP A 6 29.74 -10.55 -25.78
C ASP A 6 28.84 -9.36 -25.38
N PHE A 7 28.34 -8.59 -26.36
CA PHE A 7 27.37 -7.52 -26.11
C PHE A 7 26.08 -8.07 -25.47
N LEU A 8 25.50 -9.14 -26.01
CA LEU A 8 24.29 -9.76 -25.46
C LEU A 8 24.49 -10.29 -24.03
N ASN A 9 25.71 -10.74 -23.70
CA ASN A 9 26.04 -11.26 -22.38
C ASN A 9 26.18 -10.14 -21.32
N VAL A 10 26.74 -8.99 -21.72
CA VAL A 10 26.78 -7.79 -20.88
C VAL A 10 25.37 -7.28 -20.61
N PHE A 11 24.52 -7.17 -21.63
CA PHE A 11 23.12 -6.76 -21.45
C PHE A 11 22.34 -7.74 -20.57
N ASN A 12 22.55 -9.05 -20.68
CA ASN A 12 21.93 -10.03 -19.77
C ASN A 12 22.41 -9.89 -18.33
N THR A 13 23.69 -9.61 -18.12
CA THR A 13 24.27 -9.44 -16.77
C THR A 13 23.74 -8.17 -16.11
N GLU A 14 23.66 -7.07 -16.85
CA GLU A 14 23.07 -5.81 -16.39
C GLU A 14 21.57 -5.93 -16.16
N ALA A 15 20.85 -6.59 -17.07
CA ALA A 15 19.43 -6.89 -16.92
C ALA A 15 19.16 -7.80 -15.71
N SER A 16 20.05 -8.74 -15.40
CA SER A 16 19.98 -9.55 -14.18
C SER A 16 20.13 -8.70 -12.93
N GLY A 17 21.10 -7.77 -12.90
CA GLY A 17 21.28 -6.85 -11.77
C GLY A 17 20.07 -5.93 -11.54
N ILE A 18 19.54 -5.36 -12.62
CA ILE A 18 18.34 -4.51 -12.59
C ILE A 18 17.10 -5.32 -12.19
N SER A 19 16.94 -6.53 -12.74
CA SER A 19 15.83 -7.43 -12.41
C SER A 19 15.83 -7.83 -10.94
N VAL A 20 17.00 -8.17 -10.38
CA VAL A 20 17.15 -8.49 -8.95
C VAL A 20 16.82 -7.26 -8.10
N THR A 21 17.33 -6.08 -8.47
CA THR A 21 17.07 -4.83 -7.74
C THR A 21 15.59 -4.45 -7.76
N LEU A 22 14.93 -4.55 -8.92
CA LEU A 22 13.49 -4.30 -9.05
C LEU A 22 12.67 -5.31 -8.25
N SER A 23 13.05 -6.59 -8.27
CA SER A 23 12.37 -7.63 -7.49
C SER A 23 12.47 -7.34 -5.99
N LEU A 24 13.66 -6.99 -5.49
CA LEU A 24 13.87 -6.63 -4.09
C LEU A 24 13.08 -5.37 -3.71
N PHE A 25 13.02 -4.39 -4.60
CA PHE A 25 12.25 -3.16 -4.42
C PHE A 25 10.74 -3.41 -4.35
N LEU A 26 10.20 -4.26 -5.22
CA LEU A 26 8.79 -4.65 -5.19
C LEU A 26 8.42 -5.40 -3.90
N ILE A 27 9.30 -6.31 -3.46
CA ILE A 27 9.15 -6.98 -2.16
C ILE A 27 9.12 -5.93 -1.05
N PHE A 28 10.09 -5.00 -1.04
CA PHE A 28 10.14 -3.92 -0.07
C PHE A 28 8.85 -3.07 -0.06
N LEU A 29 8.32 -2.69 -1.22
CA LEU A 29 7.04 -1.97 -1.32
C LEU A 29 5.86 -2.78 -0.76
N GLY A 30 5.84 -4.09 -1.01
CA GLY A 30 4.83 -4.99 -0.44
C GLY A 30 4.89 -5.06 1.08
N LEU A 31 6.09 -5.22 1.65
CA LEU A 31 6.29 -5.19 3.11
C LEU A 31 5.93 -3.82 3.71
N LEU A 32 6.30 -2.74 3.02
CA LEU A 32 6.00 -1.38 3.43
C LEU A 32 4.48 -1.15 3.49
N TYR A 33 3.76 -1.59 2.44
CA TYR A 33 2.30 -1.54 2.41
C TYR A 33 1.69 -2.35 3.56
N TRP A 34 2.17 -3.58 3.76
CA TRP A 34 1.68 -4.45 4.83
C TRP A 34 1.88 -3.82 6.21
N TYR A 35 3.08 -3.31 6.49
CA TYR A 35 3.40 -2.64 7.75
C TYR A 35 2.48 -1.43 7.99
N SER A 36 2.21 -0.67 6.94
CA SER A 36 1.36 0.52 7.03
C SER A 36 -0.12 0.21 7.24
N VAL A 37 -0.62 -0.91 6.74
CA VAL A 37 -2.05 -1.29 6.88
C VAL A 37 -2.30 -2.08 8.17
N TYR A 38 -1.32 -2.86 8.65
CA TYR A 38 -1.43 -3.68 9.85
C TYR A 38 -1.99 -2.97 11.11
N PRO A 39 -1.55 -1.76 11.50
CA PRO A 39 -2.07 -1.09 12.70
C PRO A 39 -3.56 -0.74 12.59
N PHE A 40 -4.07 -0.51 11.37
CA PHE A 40 -5.48 -0.20 11.16
C PHE A 40 -6.39 -1.43 11.23
N SER A 41 -5.83 -2.64 11.32
CA SER A 41 -6.60 -3.88 11.46
C SER A 41 -7.19 -4.08 12.87
N VAL A 42 -6.79 -3.28 13.86
CA VAL A 42 -7.26 -3.41 15.25
C VAL A 42 -8.78 -3.22 15.35
N LEU A 43 -9.34 -2.23 14.65
CA LEU A 43 -10.79 -1.99 14.62
C LEU A 43 -11.56 -3.16 14.00
N SER A 44 -11.03 -3.73 12.91
CA SER A 44 -11.58 -4.94 12.29
C SER A 44 -11.56 -6.13 13.24
N ARG A 45 -10.50 -6.31 14.03
CA ARG A 45 -10.43 -7.38 15.05
C ARG A 45 -11.46 -7.21 16.17
N CYS A 46 -11.82 -5.98 16.50
CA CYS A 46 -12.85 -5.67 17.48
C CYS A 46 -14.29 -5.77 16.90
N GLY A 47 -14.45 -6.12 15.63
CA GLY A 47 -15.76 -6.19 14.97
C GLY A 47 -16.40 -4.82 14.73
N ILE A 48 -15.62 -3.74 14.76
CA ILE A 48 -16.11 -2.39 14.50
C ILE A 48 -16.05 -2.13 13.00
N ASN A 49 -17.16 -1.69 12.44
CA ASN A 49 -17.25 -1.29 11.04
C ASN A 49 -16.46 0.02 10.84
N HIS A 50 -15.50 0.01 9.93
CA HIS A 50 -14.67 1.17 9.60
C HIS A 50 -14.42 1.26 8.09
N PRO A 51 -14.23 2.47 7.53
CA PRO A 51 -13.83 2.61 6.14
C PRO A 51 -12.41 2.10 5.91
N LYS A 52 -12.14 1.72 4.66
CA LYS A 52 -10.84 1.19 4.25
C LYS A 52 -9.74 2.25 4.42
N PRO A 53 -8.74 2.02 5.27
CA PRO A 53 -7.66 2.97 5.52
C PRO A 53 -6.73 3.09 4.31
N VAL A 54 -6.27 4.30 4.03
CA VAL A 54 -5.15 4.54 3.11
C VAL A 54 -3.84 4.14 3.82
N PRO A 55 -2.89 3.47 3.15
CA PRO A 55 -1.59 3.17 3.74
C PRO A 55 -0.93 4.44 4.30
N PHE A 56 -0.35 4.35 5.50
CA PHE A 56 0.27 5.43 6.29
C PHE A 56 -0.68 6.48 6.85
N PHE A 57 -1.63 6.98 6.06
CA PHE A 57 -2.47 8.10 6.46
C PHE A 57 -3.82 7.68 7.07
N GLY A 58 -4.23 6.43 6.91
CA GLY A 58 -5.54 5.96 7.33
C GLY A 58 -6.66 6.73 6.62
N ASN A 59 -7.65 7.19 7.38
CA ASN A 59 -8.81 7.92 6.87
C ASN A 59 -8.69 9.45 7.03
N LEU A 60 -7.49 9.99 7.29
CA LEU A 60 -7.28 11.43 7.49
C LEU A 60 -7.81 12.29 6.34
N PHE A 61 -7.66 11.81 5.11
CA PHE A 61 -8.13 12.50 3.90
C PHE A 61 -9.64 12.71 3.86
N MET A 62 -10.41 11.87 4.56
CA MET A 62 -11.87 11.98 4.64
C MET A 62 -12.31 13.29 5.31
N PHE A 63 -11.47 13.87 6.16
CA PHE A 63 -11.79 15.06 6.95
C PHE A 63 -11.27 16.38 6.36
N GLN A 64 -10.67 16.35 5.17
CA GLN A 64 -10.11 17.56 4.52
C GLN A 64 -11.18 18.62 4.22
N GLN A 65 -12.42 18.21 3.96
CA GLN A 65 -13.53 19.11 3.63
C GLN A 65 -14.40 19.46 4.85
N GLY A 66 -13.91 19.16 6.06
CA GLY A 66 -14.60 19.38 7.34
C GLY A 66 -15.02 18.09 8.03
N PHE A 67 -15.26 18.17 9.34
CA PHE A 67 -15.51 16.99 10.18
C PHE A 67 -16.95 16.48 10.17
N LEU A 68 -17.94 17.37 10.12
CA LEU A 68 -19.34 17.01 10.36
C LEU A 68 -19.96 16.16 9.24
N LYS A 69 -19.68 16.48 7.98
CA LYS A 69 -20.20 15.74 6.81
C LYS A 69 -19.74 14.28 6.80
N PRO A 70 -18.42 13.99 6.80
CA PRO A 70 -17.93 12.62 6.80
C PRO A 70 -18.34 11.83 8.05
N LEU A 71 -18.46 12.45 9.23
CA LEU A 71 -18.99 11.78 10.43
C LEU A 71 -20.45 11.34 10.24
N ASN A 72 -21.30 12.20 9.68
CA ASN A 72 -22.69 11.84 9.44
C ASN A 72 -22.81 10.71 8.41
N ASP A 73 -21.98 10.74 7.36
CA ASP A 73 -21.92 9.67 6.36
C ASP A 73 -21.41 8.35 6.95
N LEU A 74 -20.40 8.41 7.84
CA LEU A 74 -19.89 7.26 8.60
C LEU A 74 -20.98 6.60 9.44
N ILE A 75 -21.72 7.39 10.23
CA ILE A 75 -22.81 6.89 11.08
C ILE A 75 -23.92 6.25 10.22
N LYS A 76 -24.25 6.87 9.08
CA LYS A 76 -25.29 6.37 8.17
C LYS A 76 -24.90 5.07 7.48
N THR A 77 -23.62 4.88 7.18
CA THR A 77 -23.12 3.72 6.39
C THR A 77 -22.64 2.57 7.27
N HIS A 78 -22.01 2.85 8.42
CA HIS A 78 -21.38 1.85 9.28
C HIS A 78 -22.15 1.61 10.60
N GLY A 79 -23.13 2.49 10.90
CA GLY A 79 -24.03 2.37 12.04
C GLY A 79 -23.63 3.22 13.24
N LYS A 80 -24.26 2.96 14.38
CA LYS A 80 -24.10 3.75 15.62
C LYS A 80 -22.71 3.62 16.25
N VAL A 81 -21.99 2.53 15.98
CA VAL A 81 -20.61 2.32 16.42
C VAL A 81 -19.74 2.13 15.19
N CYS A 82 -18.95 3.14 14.86
CA CYS A 82 -18.01 3.16 13.75
C CYS A 82 -16.69 3.79 14.20
N GLY A 83 -15.58 3.45 13.54
CA GLY A 83 -14.27 4.05 13.79
C GLY A 83 -13.54 4.46 12.53
#